data_AF-A0A813HL78-F1
#
_entry.id   AF-A0A813HL78-F1
#
_cell.length_a   1.000
_cell.length_b   1.000
_cell.length_c   1.000
_cell.angle_alpha   90.00
_cell.angle_beta   90.00
_cell.angle_gamma   90.00
#
_symmetry.space_group_name_H-M   'P 1'
#
loop_
_entity.id
_entity.type
_entity.pdbx_description
1 polymer ?
#
loop_
_entity_poly.entity_id
_entity_poly.type
_entity_poly.pdbx_seq_one_letter_code
_entity_poly.pdbx_strand_id
1 'polypeptide(L)'
;MAAKVQPSSKASCPPQAEWATQYVVSALGIDPNKERPLYAALQGVLLKGFPDGWSMQVDDKNRLFFWNTTSGESLWVHPDHETFKAVVELQRLSHQQPSACFFLRQVMEQLEASFMLELSSWTGPYEVENGHKYWHSESQNASVWADPCVEVRRRHELRSGLVSACLLDAEQRAAKTTGASFSSTNSRSSGSR
;
A
#
# COMPACT_ATOMS: atom_id res chain seq x y z
N MET A 1 9.54 9.33 20.46
CA MET A 1 9.80 8.43 21.61
C MET A 1 8.92 7.19 21.44
N ALA A 2 9.47 6.07 20.99
CA ALA A 2 8.74 4.80 20.93
C ALA A 2 8.73 4.17 22.32
N ALA A 3 7.55 4.06 22.94
CA ALA A 3 7.39 3.33 24.19
C ALA A 3 7.42 1.83 23.88
N LYS A 4 8.28 1.06 24.54
CA LYS A 4 8.29 -0.41 24.44
C LYS A 4 7.03 -0.94 25.13
N VAL A 5 6.05 -1.37 24.36
CA VAL A 5 4.85 -2.07 24.86
C VAL A 5 5.08 -3.56 24.75
N GLN A 6 4.94 -4.28 25.86
CA GLN A 6 5.09 -5.74 25.86
C GLN A 6 3.74 -6.41 25.55
N PRO A 7 3.75 -7.55 24.81
CA PRO A 7 2.53 -8.29 24.51
C PRO A 7 1.92 -8.91 25.77
N SER A 8 0.60 -8.81 25.91
CA SER A 8 -0.14 -9.38 27.04
C SER A 8 -0.44 -10.87 26.80
N SER A 9 -0.31 -11.70 27.83
CA SER A 9 -0.67 -13.13 27.77
C SER A 9 -2.18 -13.40 27.89
N LYS A 10 -2.99 -12.37 28.14
CA LYS A 10 -4.44 -12.50 28.42
C LYS A 10 -5.36 -11.89 27.36
N ALA A 11 -4.81 -11.18 26.37
CA ALA A 11 -5.62 -10.44 25.40
C ALA A 11 -5.92 -11.28 24.15
N SER A 12 -7.19 -11.31 23.73
CA SER A 12 -7.61 -11.97 22.49
C SER A 12 -7.39 -11.02 21.31
N CYS A 13 -6.63 -11.48 20.32
CA CYS A 13 -6.50 -10.77 19.05
C CYS A 13 -7.89 -10.70 18.37
N PRO A 14 -8.36 -9.52 17.92
CA PRO A 14 -9.62 -9.41 17.21
C PRO A 14 -9.60 -10.23 15.90
N PRO A 15 -10.76 -10.67 15.39
CA PRO A 15 -10.83 -11.39 14.13
C PRO A 15 -10.11 -10.62 13.02
N GLN A 16 -9.36 -11.33 12.18
CA GLN A 16 -8.45 -10.70 11.20
C GLN A 16 -9.16 -9.74 10.22
N ALA A 17 -10.45 -9.93 9.96
CA ALA A 17 -11.24 -9.05 9.09
C ALA A 17 -11.74 -7.77 9.77
N GLU A 18 -11.96 -7.79 11.08
CA GLU A 18 -12.58 -6.67 11.80
C GLU A 18 -11.58 -5.53 12.01
N TRP A 19 -10.34 -5.87 12.42
CA TRP A 19 -9.30 -4.86 12.61
C TRP A 19 -8.91 -4.18 11.30
N ALA A 20 -8.84 -4.92 10.19
CA ALA A 20 -8.47 -4.37 8.88
C ALA A 20 -9.51 -3.34 8.43
N THR A 21 -10.80 -3.65 8.61
CA THR A 21 -11.91 -2.72 8.35
C THR A 21 -11.79 -1.46 9.20
N GLN A 22 -11.65 -1.62 10.51
CA GLN A 22 -11.54 -0.49 11.44
C GLN A 22 -10.31 0.37 11.13
N TYR A 23 -9.19 -0.25 10.77
CA TYR A 23 -7.95 0.45 10.44
C TYR A 23 -8.11 1.31 9.18
N VAL A 24 -8.68 0.76 8.10
CA VAL A 24 -8.91 1.50 6.86
C VAL A 24 -9.86 2.68 7.07
N VAL A 25 -10.93 2.49 7.82
CA VAL A 25 -11.93 3.56 8.07
C VAL A 25 -11.41 4.59 9.05
N SER A 26 -10.89 4.18 10.20
CA SER A 26 -10.53 5.10 11.30
C SER A 26 -9.13 5.67 11.17
N ALA A 27 -8.13 4.87 10.80
CA ALA A 27 -6.74 5.32 10.74
C ALA A 27 -6.37 5.97 9.40
N LEU A 28 -6.95 5.49 8.29
CA LEU A 28 -6.71 6.04 6.95
C LEU A 28 -7.81 6.99 6.47
N GLY A 29 -8.97 7.00 7.14
CA GLY A 29 -10.06 7.92 6.81
C GLY A 29 -10.67 7.68 5.44
N ILE A 30 -10.74 6.42 5.00
CA ILE A 30 -11.31 6.02 3.71
C ILE A 30 -12.79 5.70 3.88
N ASP A 31 -13.63 6.25 2.99
CA ASP A 31 -15.07 5.93 2.94
C ASP A 31 -15.27 4.64 2.12
N PRO A 32 -15.72 3.52 2.74
CA PRO A 32 -15.87 2.24 2.05
C PRO A 32 -16.84 2.28 0.87
N ASN A 33 -17.77 3.24 0.83
CA ASN A 33 -18.78 3.34 -0.22
C ASN A 33 -18.32 4.24 -1.38
N LYS A 34 -17.59 5.32 -1.07
CA LYS A 34 -17.13 6.28 -2.08
C LYS A 34 -15.79 5.88 -2.70
N GLU A 35 -14.90 5.29 -1.92
CA GLU A 35 -13.54 4.92 -2.32
C GLU A 35 -13.40 3.39 -2.46
N ARG A 36 -14.46 2.72 -2.94
CA ARG A 36 -14.60 1.24 -2.99
C ARG A 36 -13.36 0.50 -3.51
N PRO A 37 -12.75 0.87 -4.65
CA PRO A 37 -11.61 0.11 -5.17
C PRO A 37 -10.37 0.22 -4.30
N LEU A 38 -10.05 1.42 -3.78
CA LEU A 38 -8.92 1.60 -2.87
C LEU A 38 -9.17 0.91 -1.53
N TYR A 39 -10.40 1.01 -1.01
CA TYR A 39 -10.82 0.29 0.20
C TYR A 39 -10.60 -1.22 0.06
N ALA A 40 -11.08 -1.82 -1.03
CA ALA A 40 -10.94 -3.25 -1.28
C ALA A 40 -9.47 -3.67 -1.43
N ALA A 41 -8.65 -2.86 -2.13
CA ALA A 41 -7.23 -3.13 -2.29
C ALA A 41 -6.48 -3.08 -0.94
N LEU A 42 -6.75 -2.07 -0.10
CA LEU A 42 -6.15 -1.97 1.23
C LEU A 42 -6.59 -3.09 2.16
N GLN A 43 -7.87 -3.48 2.14
CA GLN A 43 -8.32 -4.66 2.89
C GLN A 43 -7.59 -5.92 2.45
N GLY A 44 -7.45 -6.15 1.13
CA GLY A 44 -6.71 -7.28 0.59
C GLY A 44 -5.26 -7.32 1.06
N VAL A 45 -4.58 -6.17 1.07
CA VAL A 45 -3.21 -6.04 1.58
C VAL A 45 -3.14 -6.36 3.07
N LEU A 46 -3.98 -5.74 3.90
CA LEU A 46 -3.97 -5.93 5.34
C LEU A 46 -4.29 -7.38 5.75
N LEU A 47 -5.14 -8.06 4.99
CA LEU A 47 -5.47 -9.47 5.21
C LEU A 47 -4.37 -10.43 4.75
N LYS A 48 -3.53 -10.04 3.79
CA LYS A 48 -2.42 -10.85 3.29
C LYS A 48 -1.30 -11.02 4.35
N GLY A 49 -1.19 -10.08 5.28
CA GLY A 49 -0.29 -10.18 6.43
C GLY A 49 0.66 -8.98 6.55
N PHE A 50 1.72 -9.17 7.33
CA PHE A 50 2.68 -8.13 7.70
C PHE A 50 4.03 -8.33 6.98
N PRO A 51 4.88 -7.30 6.91
CA PRO A 51 6.27 -7.48 6.53
C PRO A 51 6.97 -8.48 7.46
N ASP A 52 8.06 -9.09 7.00
CA ASP A 52 8.79 -10.09 7.79
C ASP A 52 9.22 -9.53 9.15
N GLY A 53 9.02 -10.36 10.19
CA GLY A 53 9.29 -10.01 11.58
C GLY A 53 8.21 -9.16 12.24
N TRP A 54 7.21 -8.65 11.53
CA TRP A 54 6.11 -7.91 12.14
C TRP A 54 4.93 -8.81 12.50
N SER A 55 4.32 -8.53 13.64
CA SER A 55 3.13 -9.22 14.13
C SER A 55 2.19 -8.22 14.79
N MET A 56 0.90 -8.54 14.81
CA MET A 56 -0.09 -7.76 15.54
C MET A 56 -0.29 -8.34 16.93
N GLN A 57 -0.34 -7.47 17.93
CA GLN A 57 -0.45 -7.80 19.34
C GLN A 57 -1.50 -6.91 20.01
N VAL A 58 -1.94 -7.33 21.19
CA VAL A 58 -2.87 -6.56 22.02
C VAL A 58 -2.24 -6.34 23.39
N ASP A 59 -2.30 -5.09 23.88
CA ASP A 59 -1.78 -4.74 25.20
C ASP A 59 -2.79 -5.06 26.33
N ASP A 60 -2.38 -4.85 27.58
CA ASP A 60 -3.24 -5.10 28.76
C ASP A 60 -4.50 -4.19 28.81
N LYS A 61 -4.53 -3.13 27.99
CA LYS A 61 -5.67 -2.21 27.85
C LYS A 61 -6.55 -2.57 26.65
N ASN A 62 -6.36 -3.75 26.08
CA ASN A 62 -7.05 -4.24 24.90
C ASN A 62 -6.86 -3.34 23.66
N ARG A 63 -5.69 -2.67 23.57
CA ARG A 63 -5.33 -1.83 22.42
C ARG A 63 -4.40 -2.59 21.49
N LEU A 64 -4.71 -2.50 20.20
CA LEU A 64 -3.93 -3.12 19.15
C LEU A 64 -2.63 -2.35 18.92
N PHE A 65 -1.53 -3.08 18.81
CA PHE A 65 -0.22 -2.55 18.42
C PHE A 65 0.51 -3.56 17.53
N PHE A 66 1.55 -3.11 16.84
CA PHE A 66 2.37 -3.92 15.94
C PHE A 66 3.75 -4.09 16.56
N TRP A 67 4.24 -5.33 16.60
CA TRP A 67 5.51 -5.70 17.21
C TRP A 67 6.44 -6.32 16.18
N ASN A 68 7.67 -5.81 16.09
CA ASN A 68 8.73 -6.40 15.32
C ASN A 68 9.53 -7.38 16.19
N THR A 69 9.42 -8.67 15.92
CA THR A 69 10.09 -9.74 16.67
C THR A 69 11.60 -9.73 16.50
N THR A 70 12.10 -9.17 15.40
CA THR A 70 13.53 -9.14 15.06
C THR A 70 14.22 -7.95 15.75
N SER A 71 13.64 -6.75 15.70
CA SER A 71 14.22 -5.55 16.32
C SER A 71 13.76 -5.31 17.76
N GLY A 72 12.64 -5.91 18.17
CA GLY A 72 11.99 -5.64 19.44
C GLY A 72 11.30 -4.27 19.50
N GLU A 73 10.98 -3.69 18.34
CA GLU A 73 10.26 -2.41 18.23
C GLU A 73 8.74 -2.61 18.26
N SER A 74 8.03 -1.60 18.77
CA SER A 74 6.56 -1.57 18.80
C SER A 74 6.02 -0.28 18.18
N LEU A 75 4.97 -0.40 17.37
CA LEU A 75 4.26 0.70 16.72
C LEU A 75 2.76 0.65 17.04
N TRP A 76 2.13 1.83 17.13
CA TRP A 76 0.68 1.96 17.27
C TRP A 76 -0.07 1.94 15.93
N VAL A 77 0.67 2.02 14.83
CA VAL A 77 0.16 2.01 13.46
C VAL A 77 0.85 0.90 12.66
N HIS A 78 0.22 0.46 11.58
CA HIS A 78 0.77 -0.57 10.72
C HIS A 78 2.18 -0.17 10.22
N PRO A 79 3.13 -1.10 10.05
CA PRO A 79 4.47 -0.77 9.56
C PRO A 79 4.48 -0.03 8.22
N ASP A 80 3.54 -0.39 7.33
CA ASP A 80 3.34 0.28 6.03
C ASP A 80 2.34 1.46 6.09
N HIS A 81 2.00 2.00 7.27
CA HIS A 81 1.01 3.08 7.42
C HIS A 81 1.30 4.28 6.52
N GLU A 82 2.55 4.74 6.48
CA GLU A 82 2.94 5.88 5.65
C GLU A 82 2.78 5.58 4.15
N THR A 83 3.03 4.34 3.72
CA THR A 83 2.76 3.92 2.33
C THR A 83 1.26 3.97 2.03
N PHE A 84 0.42 3.51 2.95
CA PHE A 84 -1.04 3.56 2.76
C PHE A 84 -1.55 5.00 2.68
N LYS A 85 -1.09 5.88 3.58
CA LYS A 85 -1.45 7.31 3.55
C LYS A 85 -1.03 7.97 2.24
N ALA A 86 0.19 7.74 1.79
CA ALA A 86 0.69 8.31 0.54
C ALA A 86 -0.18 7.90 -0.65
N VAL A 87 -0.65 6.65 -0.71
CA VAL A 87 -1.54 6.22 -1.81
C VAL A 87 -2.95 6.82 -1.68
N VAL A 88 -3.49 6.97 -0.47
CA VAL A 88 -4.77 7.65 -0.24
C VAL A 88 -4.69 9.11 -0.72
N GLU A 89 -3.63 9.82 -0.35
CA GLU A 89 -3.39 11.19 -0.80
C GLU A 89 -3.23 11.26 -2.31
N LEU A 90 -2.47 10.33 -2.90
CA LEU A 90 -2.29 10.22 -4.35
C LEU A 90 -3.63 10.02 -5.09
N GLN A 91 -4.52 9.16 -4.58
CA GLN A 91 -5.84 8.96 -5.17
C GLN A 91 -6.68 10.24 -5.13
N ARG A 92 -6.64 10.96 -4.01
CA ARG A 92 -7.36 12.23 -3.86
C ARG A 92 -6.81 13.29 -4.80
N LEU A 93 -5.49 13.36 -4.95
CA LEU A 93 -4.83 14.24 -5.91
C LEU A 93 -5.16 13.86 -7.36
N SER A 94 -5.25 12.57 -7.69
CA SER A 94 -5.58 12.14 -9.05
C SER A 94 -6.98 12.60 -9.49
N HIS A 95 -7.93 12.71 -8.56
CA HIS A 95 -9.26 13.26 -8.85
C HIS A 95 -9.25 14.74 -9.24
N GLN A 96 -8.22 15.48 -8.84
CA GLN A 96 -8.07 16.90 -9.15
C GLN A 96 -7.34 17.12 -10.48
N GLN A 97 -6.76 16.06 -11.06
CA GLN A 97 -6.04 16.15 -12.33
C GLN A 97 -6.99 16.17 -13.52
N PRO A 98 -6.63 16.87 -14.62
CA PRO A 98 -7.42 16.85 -15.86
C PRO A 98 -7.62 15.43 -16.42
N SER A 99 -6.62 14.56 -16.23
CA SER A 99 -6.71 13.13 -16.56
C SER A 99 -6.09 12.30 -15.44
N ALA A 100 -6.94 11.75 -14.58
CA ALA A 100 -6.53 10.85 -13.50
C ALA A 100 -5.76 9.64 -14.04
N CYS A 101 -6.20 9.03 -15.15
CA CYS A 101 -5.54 7.86 -15.73
C CYS A 101 -4.12 8.17 -16.20
N PHE A 102 -3.93 9.29 -16.90
CA PHE A 102 -2.62 9.69 -17.37
C PHE A 102 -1.67 9.98 -16.20
N PHE A 103 -2.15 10.73 -15.20
CA PHE A 103 -1.40 11.02 -13.99
C PHE A 103 -0.96 9.74 -13.25
N LEU A 104 -1.88 8.80 -13.02
CA LEU A 104 -1.58 7.55 -12.30
C LEU A 104 -0.64 6.63 -13.09
N ARG A 105 -0.73 6.62 -14.43
CA ARG A 105 0.24 5.90 -15.28
C ARG A 105 1.65 6.48 -15.14
N GLN A 106 1.78 7.81 -15.16
CA GLN A 106 3.08 8.45 -14.94
C GLN A 106 3.63 8.13 -13.53
N VAL A 107 2.78 8.08 -12.51
CA VAL A 107 3.21 7.68 -11.16
C VAL A 107 3.68 6.23 -11.13
N MET A 108 2.99 5.32 -11.82
CA MET A 108 3.45 3.93 -11.95
C MET A 108 4.83 3.84 -12.63
N GLU A 109 5.05 4.56 -13.73
CA GLU A 109 6.34 4.60 -14.40
C GLU A 109 7.46 5.10 -13.47
N GLN A 110 7.18 6.12 -12.65
CA GLN A 110 8.12 6.63 -11.65
C GLN A 110 8.41 5.61 -10.54
N LEU A 111 7.39 4.86 -10.09
CA LEU A 111 7.56 3.78 -9.11
C LEU A 111 8.41 2.64 -9.65
N GLU A 112 8.26 2.28 -10.92
CA GLU A 112 9.08 1.27 -11.59
C GLU A 112 10.52 1.75 -11.78
N ALA A 113 10.71 2.99 -12.26
CA ALA A 113 12.04 3.56 -12.43
C ALA A 113 12.81 3.67 -11.10
N SER A 114 12.15 4.16 -10.03
CA SER A 114 12.76 4.25 -8.70
C SER A 114 13.07 2.88 -8.10
N PHE A 115 12.20 1.88 -8.30
CA PHE A 115 12.45 0.51 -7.89
C PHE A 115 13.67 -0.09 -8.58
N MET A 116 13.78 0.08 -9.90
CA MET A 116 14.92 -0.44 -10.67
C MET A 116 16.23 0.23 -10.23
N LEU A 117 16.22 1.54 -10.00
CA LEU A 117 17.39 2.26 -9.47
C LEU A 117 17.78 1.75 -8.08
N GLU A 118 16.83 1.65 -7.14
CA GLU A 118 17.11 1.17 -5.78
C GLU A 118 17.66 -0.26 -5.80
N LEU A 119 17.03 -1.17 -6.56
CA LEU A 119 17.48 -2.55 -6.68
C LEU A 119 18.89 -2.65 -7.27
N SER A 120 19.19 -1.86 -8.30
CA SER A 120 20.52 -1.81 -8.92
C SER A 120 21.60 -1.20 -8.02
N SER A 121 21.21 -0.46 -6.99
CA SER A 121 22.14 0.18 -6.05
C SER A 121 22.67 -0.77 -4.98
N TRP A 122 22.05 -1.94 -4.81
CA TRP A 122 22.50 -2.96 -3.88
C TRP A 122 23.41 -3.97 -4.59
N THR A 123 24.55 -4.27 -3.98
CA THR A 123 25.53 -5.24 -4.45
C THR A 123 25.76 -6.35 -3.44
N GLY A 124 26.15 -7.53 -3.93
CA GLY A 124 26.34 -8.74 -3.14
C GLY A 124 25.46 -9.91 -3.61
N PRO A 125 25.26 -10.94 -2.77
CA PRO A 125 25.81 -11.07 -1.42
C PRO A 125 27.33 -11.23 -1.44
N TYR A 126 28.01 -10.50 -0.55
CA TYR A 126 29.41 -10.71 -0.20
C TYR A 126 29.49 -11.65 1.00
N GLU A 127 30.56 -12.45 1.08
CA GLU A 127 30.76 -13.42 2.15
C GLU A 127 31.90 -12.99 3.07
N VAL A 128 31.69 -13.08 4.38
CA VAL A 128 32.73 -12.88 5.41
C VAL A 128 33.33 -14.22 5.84
N GLU A 129 34.45 -14.21 6.57
CA GLU A 129 35.24 -15.40 6.92
C GLU A 129 34.48 -16.54 7.63
N ASN A 130 33.36 -16.23 8.28
CA ASN A 130 32.50 -17.21 8.96
C ASN A 130 31.35 -17.75 8.09
N GLY A 131 31.35 -17.44 6.79
CA GLY A 131 30.31 -17.86 5.84
C GLY A 131 29.02 -17.04 5.88
N HIS A 132 28.93 -16.02 6.75
CA HIS A 132 27.80 -15.11 6.73
C HIS A 132 27.85 -14.19 5.51
N LYS A 133 26.66 -13.85 5.01
CA LYS A 133 26.48 -13.02 3.82
C LYS A 133 25.97 -11.65 4.19
N TYR A 134 26.44 -10.63 3.48
CA TYR A 134 25.96 -9.27 3.61
C TYR A 134 25.82 -8.60 2.24
N TRP A 135 25.01 -7.55 2.19
CA TRP A 135 24.80 -6.71 1.02
C TRP A 135 25.26 -5.30 1.33
N HIS A 136 25.74 -4.61 0.30
CA HIS A 136 26.22 -3.24 0.41
C HIS A 136 25.45 -2.35 -0.57
N SER A 137 25.15 -1.13 -0.15
CA SER A 137 24.66 -0.07 -1.03
C SER A 137 25.60 1.11 -0.94
N GLU A 138 26.28 1.41 -2.05
CA GLU A 138 27.16 2.57 -2.16
C GLU A 138 26.35 3.87 -2.13
N SER A 139 25.16 3.88 -2.74
CA SER A 139 24.28 5.05 -2.78
C SER A 139 23.78 5.46 -1.38
N GLN A 140 23.60 4.50 -0.48
CA GLN A 140 23.19 4.73 0.91
C GLN A 140 24.37 4.72 1.88
N ASN A 141 25.58 4.40 1.39
CA ASN A 141 26.77 4.13 2.19
C ASN A 141 26.49 3.22 3.38
N ALA A 142 25.78 2.11 3.12
CA ALA A 142 25.25 1.22 4.16
C ALA A 142 25.50 -0.25 3.82
N SER A 143 25.62 -1.09 4.85
CA SER A 143 25.72 -2.54 4.71
C SER A 143 24.70 -3.23 5.59
N VAL A 144 24.07 -4.28 5.08
CA VAL A 144 23.00 -5.02 5.77
C VAL A 144 23.21 -6.52 5.67
N TRP A 145 22.78 -7.25 6.70
CA TRP A 145 22.89 -8.71 6.78
C TRP A 145 21.70 -9.45 6.17
N ALA A 146 20.54 -8.79 6.09
CA ALA A 146 19.37 -9.33 5.41
C ALA A 146 19.40 -8.93 3.93
N ASP A 147 18.88 -9.78 3.04
CA ASP A 147 18.79 -9.45 1.62
C ASP A 147 17.88 -8.22 1.41
N PRO A 148 18.44 -7.06 1.05
CA PRO A 148 17.67 -5.83 0.88
C PRO A 148 16.72 -5.92 -0.32
N CYS A 149 17.01 -6.78 -1.30
CA CYS A 149 16.18 -6.95 -2.49
C CYS A 149 14.78 -7.46 -2.13
N VAL A 150 14.65 -8.22 -1.04
CA VAL A 150 13.36 -8.72 -0.55
C VAL A 150 12.48 -7.57 -0.11
N GLU A 151 12.98 -6.69 0.75
CA GLU A 151 12.19 -5.55 1.27
C GLU A 151 11.96 -4.48 0.20
N VAL A 152 12.94 -4.24 -0.68
CA VAL A 152 12.78 -3.34 -1.84
C VAL A 152 11.66 -3.84 -2.75
N ARG A 153 11.63 -5.15 -3.06
CA ARG A 153 10.58 -5.77 -3.88
C ARG A 153 9.21 -5.71 -3.20
N ARG A 154 9.13 -6.07 -1.92
CA ARG A 154 7.88 -6.04 -1.15
C ARG A 154 7.27 -4.63 -1.14
N ARG A 155 8.08 -3.59 -0.87
CA ARG A 155 7.62 -2.19 -0.90
C ARG A 155 7.16 -1.77 -2.29
N HIS A 156 7.87 -2.18 -3.34
CA HIS A 156 7.45 -1.89 -4.71
C HIS A 156 6.12 -2.57 -5.04
N GLU A 157 5.98 -3.87 -4.79
CA GLU A 157 4.74 -4.64 -5.00
C GLU A 157 3.55 -4.03 -4.26
N LEU A 158 3.76 -3.60 -3.01
CA LEU A 158 2.73 -2.94 -2.24
C LEU A 158 2.28 -1.62 -2.89
N ARG A 159 3.24 -0.75 -3.24
CA ARG A 159 2.94 0.56 -3.83
C ARG A 159 2.30 0.41 -5.21
N SER A 160 2.89 -0.38 -6.09
CA SER A 160 2.39 -0.59 -7.45
C SER A 160 1.01 -1.27 -7.44
N GLY A 161 0.78 -2.24 -6.56
CA GLY A 161 -0.53 -2.89 -6.41
C GLY A 161 -1.64 -1.91 -6.00
N LEU A 162 -1.38 -1.05 -5.01
CA LEU A 162 -2.37 -0.07 -4.56
C LEU A 162 -2.60 1.03 -5.62
N VAL A 163 -1.54 1.53 -6.26
CA VAL A 163 -1.67 2.53 -7.35
C VAL A 163 -2.38 1.94 -8.57
N SER A 164 -2.13 0.67 -8.89
CA SER A 164 -2.83 -0.05 -9.96
C SER A 164 -4.34 -0.13 -9.70
N ALA A 165 -4.76 -0.37 -8.44
CA ALA A 165 -6.18 -0.33 -8.08
C ALA A 165 -6.81 1.06 -8.31
N CYS A 166 -6.09 2.14 -7.99
CA CYS A 166 -6.52 3.51 -8.29
C CYS A 166 -6.61 3.77 -9.80
N LEU A 167 -5.66 3.26 -10.58
CA LEU A 167 -5.64 3.41 -12.04
C LEU A 167 -6.84 2.70 -12.68
N LEU A 168 -7.11 1.45 -12.28
CA LEU A 168 -8.27 0.68 -12.77
C LEU A 168 -9.59 1.41 -12.48
N ASP A 169 -9.74 2.02 -11.31
CA ASP A 169 -10.91 2.83 -10.98
C ASP A 169 -11.02 4.09 -11.85
N ALA A 170 -9.91 4.80 -12.08
CA ALA A 170 -9.88 5.96 -12.95
C ALA A 170 -10.30 5.61 -14.39
N GLU A 171 -9.80 4.49 -14.92
CA GLU A 171 -10.12 4.01 -16.27
C GLU A 171 -11.60 3.66 -16.41
N GLN A 172 -12.17 2.96 -15.42
CA GLN A 172 -13.59 2.64 -15.39
C GLN A 172 -14.47 3.89 -15.34
N ARG A 173 -14.07 4.93 -14.61
CA ARG A 173 -14.81 6.20 -14.57
C ARG A 173 -14.71 6.94 -15.90
N ALA A 174 -13.53 7.01 -16.50
CA ALA A 174 -13.34 7.61 -17.82
C ALA A 174 -14.22 6.94 -18.89
N ALA A 175 -14.23 5.60 -18.92
CA ALA A 175 -15.03 4.82 -19.88
C ALA A 175 -16.55 5.09 -19.74
N LYS A 176 -17.06 5.20 -18.50
CA LYS A 176 -18.48 5.52 -18.24
C LYS A 176 -18.86 6.91 -18.75
N THR A 177 -17.98 7.89 -18.60
CA THR A 177 -18.20 9.26 -19.11
C THR A 177 -18.26 9.27 -20.65
N THR A 178 -17.37 8.55 -21.32
CA THR A 178 -17.37 8.47 -22.80
C THR A 178 -18.59 7.70 -23.33
N GLY A 179 -18.98 6.59 -22.69
CA GLY A 179 -20.13 5.78 -23.10
C GLY A 179 -21.49 6.49 -22.94
N ALA A 180 -21.64 7.33 -21.91
CA ALA A 180 -22.88 8.09 -21.67
C ALA A 180 -23.14 9.18 -22.74
N SER A 181 -22.11 9.64 -23.46
CA SER A 181 -22.25 10.68 -24.48
C SER A 181 -22.83 10.18 -25.80
N PHE A 182 -22.90 8.86 -26.04
CA PHE A 182 -23.31 8.30 -27.33
C PHE A 182 -24.79 7.87 -27.39
N SER A 183 -25.52 7.88 -26.26
CA SER A 183 -26.91 7.41 -26.18
C SER A 183 -27.99 8.49 -26.32
N SER A 184 -27.63 9.75 -26.58
CA SER A 184 -28.57 10.88 -26.65
C SER A 184 -28.78 11.47 -28.04
N THR A 185 -28.90 10.65 -29.09
CA THR A 185 -29.48 11.11 -30.37
C THR A 185 -30.05 9.92 -31.16
N ASN A 186 -31.26 9.46 -30.84
CA ASN A 186 -32.23 9.14 -31.91
C ASN A 186 -33.65 8.93 -31.37
N SER A 187 -34.47 9.99 -31.38
CA SER A 187 -35.92 9.85 -31.36
C SER A 187 -36.58 11.08 -31.96
N ARG A 188 -36.58 11.18 -33.29
CA ARG A 188 -37.61 11.89 -34.04
C ARG A 188 -38.06 11.04 -35.22
N SER A 189 -39.05 10.20 -34.96
CA SER A 189 -39.91 9.61 -35.97
C SER A 189 -41.20 10.43 -36.09
N SER A 190 -41.57 10.65 -37.36
CA SER A 190 -42.92 10.78 -37.92
C SER A 190 -43.86 11.94 -37.52
N GLY A 191 -44.35 12.61 -38.55
CA GLY A 191 -45.56 13.45 -38.56
C GLY A 191 -45.64 14.27 -39.85
N SER A 192 -45.92 13.63 -40.99
CA SER A 192 -47.20 13.74 -41.73
C SER A 192 -47.59 15.17 -42.15
N ARG A 193 -47.49 15.47 -43.45
CA ARG A 193 -48.63 15.67 -44.36
C ARG A 193 -48.15 15.89 -45.79
#